data_AF-A0A2N7D1B5-F1
#
_entry.id   AF-A0A2N7D1B5-F1
#
_cell.length_a   1.000
_cell.length_b   1.000
_cell.length_c   1.000
_cell.angle_alpha   90.00
_cell.angle_beta   90.00
_cell.angle_gamma   90.00
#
_symmetry.space_group_name_H-M   'P 1'
#
loop_
_entity.id
_entity.type
_entity.pdbx_description
1 polymer ?
#
loop_
_entity_poly.entity_id
_entity_poly.type
_entity_poly.pdbx_seq_one_letter_code
_entity_poly.pdbx_strand_id
1 'polypeptide(L)' 'MGLSLTLRYASFRHKNKGAGRFVEFIVIALALAAIAMLLVTENIQIILASLCTLFFCLGSFWFFKNADQMRRAMPD' A
#
# COMPACT_ATOMS: atom_id res chain seq x y z
N MET A 1 12.91 -11.25 8.41
CA MET A 1 11.79 -11.79 7.62
C MET A 1 11.16 -10.79 6.64
N GLY A 2 11.10 -9.48 6.94
CA GLY A 2 10.54 -8.47 6.02
C GLY A 2 11.31 -8.26 4.71
N LEU A 3 12.64 -8.42 4.71
CA LEU A 3 13.50 -8.18 3.54
C LEU A 3 13.21 -9.14 2.36
N SER A 4 12.82 -10.38 2.64
CA SER A 4 12.52 -11.36 1.57
C SER A 4 11.18 -11.06 0.89
N LEU A 5 10.23 -10.48 1.63
CA LEU A 5 8.92 -10.06 1.10
C LEU A 5 9.05 -8.81 0.22
N THR A 6 9.82 -7.80 0.64
CA THR A 6 10.12 -6.62 -0.21
C THR A 6 10.87 -7.04 -1.48
N LEU A 7 11.86 -7.94 -1.39
CA LEU A 7 12.59 -8.44 -2.55
C LEU A 7 11.69 -9.23 -3.52
N ARG A 8 10.83 -10.10 -3.00
CA ARG A 8 9.86 -10.85 -3.83
C ARG A 8 8.87 -9.91 -4.52
N TYR A 9 8.37 -8.89 -3.81
CA TYR A 9 7.48 -7.90 -4.41
C TYR A 9 8.21 -7.01 -5.43
N ALA A 10 9.46 -6.63 -5.18
CA ALA A 10 10.30 -5.88 -6.12
C ALA A 10 10.54 -6.67 -7.41
N SER A 11 10.88 -7.96 -7.30
CA SER A 11 11.04 -8.86 -8.45
C SER A 11 9.72 -9.08 -9.22
N PHE A 12 8.61 -9.27 -8.50
CA PHE A 12 7.28 -9.37 -9.11
C PHE A 12 6.90 -8.09 -9.86
N ARG A 13 7.17 -6.91 -9.29
CA ARG A 13 6.91 -5.60 -9.91
C ARG A 13 7.85 -5.31 -11.09
N HIS A 14 9.06 -5.86 -11.08
CA HIS A 14 9.98 -5.80 -12.22
C HIS A 14 9.42 -6.58 -13.41
N LYS A 15 8.96 -7.81 -13.15
CA LYS A 15 8.42 -8.73 -14.17
C LYS A 15 7.02 -8.32 -14.64
N ASN A 16 6.15 -7.87 -13.74
CA ASN A 16 4.77 -7.46 -14.00
C ASN A 16 4.51 -6.01 -13.57
N LYS A 17 4.99 -5.07 -14.40
CA LYS A 17 4.82 -3.61 -14.19
C LYS A 17 3.36 -3.19 -14.00
N GLY A 18 2.41 -3.85 -14.70
CA GLY A 18 0.98 -3.55 -14.62
C GLY A 18 0.33 -4.00 -13.30
N ALA A 19 0.59 -5.24 -12.87
CA ALA A 19 0.00 -5.78 -11.65
C ALA A 19 0.46 -5.02 -10.40
N GLY A 20 1.73 -4.62 -10.33
CA GLY A 20 2.24 -3.82 -9.21
C GLY A 20 1.58 -2.44 -9.11
N ARG A 21 1.35 -1.76 -10.25
CA ARG A 21 0.61 -0.48 -10.27
C ARG A 21 -0.85 -0.65 -9.88
N PHE A 22 -1.48 -1.77 -10.27
CA PHE A 22 -2.86 -2.05 -9.90
C PHE A 22 -3.02 -2.23 -8.39
N VAL A 23 -2.10 -2.94 -7.74
CA VAL A 23 -2.10 -3.09 -6.27
C VAL A 23 -1.91 -1.73 -5.57
N GLU A 24 -0.98 -0.90 -6.05
CA GLU A 24 -0.79 0.47 -5.54
C GLU A 24 -2.06 1.32 -5.69
N PHE A 25 -2.74 1.20 -6.82
CA PHE A 25 -4.00 1.90 -7.09
C PHE A 25 -5.13 1.46 -6.15
N ILE A 26 -5.26 0.16 -5.89
CA ILE A 26 -6.24 -0.37 -4.93
C ILE A 26 -6.00 0.23 -3.54
N VAL A 27 -4.75 0.28 -3.08
CA VAL A 27 -4.41 0.84 -1.77
C VAL A 27 -4.74 2.33 -1.69
N ILE A 28 -4.48 3.10 -2.77
CA ILE A 28 -4.90 4.51 -2.85
C ILE A 28 -6.43 4.64 -2.76
N ALA A 29 -7.17 3.83 -3.53
CA ALA A 29 -8.63 3.85 -3.51
C ALA A 29 -9.21 3.51 -2.13
N LEU A 30 -8.61 2.54 -1.45
CA LEU A 30 -8.96 2.15 -0.07
C LEU A 30 -8.71 3.29 0.93
N ALA A 31 -7.58 3.98 0.80
CA ALA A 31 -7.27 5.15 1.64
C ALA A 31 -8.30 6.27 1.43
N LEU A 32 -8.68 6.55 0.18
CA LEU A 32 -9.72 7.54 -0.14
C LEU A 32 -11.08 7.16 0.45
N ALA A 33 -11.47 5.88 0.33
CA ALA A 33 -12.71 5.39 0.92
C ALA A 33 -12.71 5.51 2.45
N ALA A 34 -11.59 5.23 3.11
CA ALA A 34 -11.44 5.38 4.56
C ALA A 34 -11.55 6.86 5.00
N ILE A 35 -10.97 7.80 4.23
CA ILE A 35 -11.11 9.24 4.47
C ILE A 35 -12.56 9.68 4.29
N ALA A 36 -13.23 9.23 3.23
CA ALA A 36 -14.64 9.53 2.98
C ALA A 36 -15.52 9.02 4.13
N MET A 37 -15.27 7.81 4.64
CA MET A 37 -16.00 7.26 5.78
C MET A 37 -15.77 8.08 7.06
N LEU A 38 -14.55 8.52 7.33
CA LEU A 38 -14.25 9.39 8.47
C LEU A 38 -14.98 10.73 8.43
N LEU A 39 -15.25 11.26 7.23
CA LEU A 39 -15.97 12.52 7.03
C LEU A 39 -17.48 12.38 7.20
N VAL A 40 -18.04 11.20 6.97
CA VAL A 40 -19.49 10.97 6.95
C VAL A 40 -20.01 10.38 8.27
N THR A 41 -19.18 9.63 8.98
CA THR A 41 -19.62 8.87 10.17
C THR A 41 -19.31 9.58 11.47
N GLU A 42 -20.28 9.61 12.38
CA GLU A 42 -20.09 10.02 13.78
C GLU A 42 -19.90 8.81 14.71
N ASN A 43 -19.97 7.59 14.17
CA ASN A 43 -19.84 6.38 14.96
C ASN A 43 -18.37 6.07 15.27
N ILE A 44 -18.01 6.12 16.55
CA ILE A 44 -16.66 5.91 17.07
C ILE A 44 -16.04 4.59 16.59
N GLN A 45 -16.82 3.51 16.47
CA GLN A 45 -16.29 2.22 16.01
C GLN A 45 -15.84 2.27 14.54
N ILE A 46 -16.59 2.97 13.70
CA ILE A 46 -16.29 3.13 12.28
C ILE A 46 -15.09 4.07 12.10
N ILE A 47 -14.99 5.11 12.93
CA ILE A 47 -13.83 6.01 12.98
C ILE A 47 -12.55 5.22 13.31
N LEU A 48 -12.59 4.36 14.34
CA LEU A 48 -11.44 3.56 14.74
C LEU A 48 -11.03 2.57 13.63
N ALA A 49 -11.99 1.89 13.01
CA ALA A 49 -11.72 0.98 11.89
C ALA A 49 -11.12 1.71 10.67
N SER A 50 -11.60 2.92 10.39
CA SER A 50 -11.11 3.75 9.28
C SER A 50 -9.68 4.26 9.55
N LEU A 51 -9.37 4.62 10.80
CA LEU A 51 -8.02 4.99 11.24
C LEU A 51 -7.04 3.81 11.11
N CYS A 52 -7.42 2.60 11.55
CA CYS A 52 -6.61 1.40 11.36
C CYS A 52 -6.35 1.13 9.88
N THR A 53 -7.37 1.28 9.04
CA THR A 53 -7.26 1.12 7.58
C THR A 53 -6.30 2.14 6.97
N LEU A 54 -6.38 3.40 7.40
CA LEU A 54 -5.44 4.45 6.98
C LEU A 54 -4.01 4.15 7.39
N PHE A 55 -3.79 3.70 8.62
CA PHE A 55 -2.47 3.33 9.10
C PHE A 55 -1.88 2.16 8.29
N PHE A 56 -2.71 1.16 7.97
CA PHE A 56 -2.32 0.06 7.09
C PHE A 56 -1.96 0.53 5.67
N CYS A 57 -2.73 1.46 5.10
CA CYS A 57 -2.44 2.05 3.80
C CYS A 57 -1.09 2.78 3.81
N LEU A 58 -0.83 3.61 4.84
CA LEU A 58 0.45 4.32 5.00
C LEU A 58 1.63 3.35 5.13
N GLY A 59 1.49 2.27 5.89
CA GLY A 59 2.50 1.22 5.99
C GLY A 59 2.76 0.53 4.64
N SER A 60 1.69 0.28 3.88
CA SER A 60 1.76 -0.31 2.54
C SER A 60 2.47 0.62 1.55
N PHE A 61 2.23 1.94 1.61
CA PHE A 61 2.97 2.93 0.82
C PHE A 61 4.47 2.91 1.11
N TRP A 62 4.85 2.82 2.39
CA TRP A 62 6.26 2.71 2.78
C TRP A 62 6.89 1.43 2.23
N PHE A 63 6.16 0.32 2.29
CA PHE A 63 6.58 -0.94 1.69
C PHE A 63 6.75 -0.85 0.17
N PHE A 64 5.79 -0.25 -0.55
CA PHE A 64 5.90 -0.04 -1.99
C PHE A 64 7.06 0.87 -2.37
N LYS A 65 7.31 1.94 -1.59
CA LYS A 65 8.45 2.84 -1.78
C LYS A 65 9.77 2.09 -1.62
N ASN A 66 9.92 1.30 -0.56
CA ASN A 66 11.12 0.49 -0.33
C ASN A 66 11.31 -0.56 -1.45
N ALA A 67 10.24 -1.20 -1.90
CA ALA A 67 10.31 -2.15 -3.01
C ALA A 67 10.70 -1.48 -4.35
N ASP A 68 10.24 -0.24 -4.61
CA ASP A 68 10.65 0.51 -5.81
C ASP A 68 12.13 0.90 -5.76
N GLN A 69 12.63 1.29 -4.58
CA GLN A 69 14.05 1.57 -4.38
C GLN A 69 14.90 0.32 -4.62
N MET A 70 14.49 -0.84 -4.10
CA MET A 70 15.18 -2.11 -4.37
C MET A 70 15.10 -2.52 -5.85
N ARG A 71 13.98 -2.24 -6.54
CA ARG A 71 13.85 -2.50 -7.98
C ARG A 71 14.83 -1.66 -8.79
N ARG A 72 15.03 -0.38 -8.46
CA ARG A 72 16.01 0.49 -9.15
C ARG A 72 17.46 0.08 -8.94
N ALA A 73 17.73 -0.67 -7.86
CA ALA A 73 19.06 -1.20 -7.56
C ALA A 73 19.32 -2.57 -8.21
N MET A 74 18.31 -3.22 -8.80
CA MET A 74 18.52 -4.44 -9.58
C MET A 74 18.98 -4.09 -10.99
N PRO A 75 20.08 -4.68 -11.50
CA PRO A 75 20.47 -4.55 -12.90
C PRO A 75 19.42 -5.21 -13.80
N ASP A 76 19.15 -4.60 -14.96
CA ASP A 76 18.17 -5.05 -15.97
C ASP A 76 18.43 -6.49 -16.46
#